data_AF-A1CIA0-F1
#
_entry.id   AF-A1CIA0-F1
#
_cell.length_a   1.000
_cell.length_b   1.000
_cell.length_c   1.000
_cell.angle_alpha   90.00
_cell.angle_beta   90.00
_cell.angle_gamma   90.00
#
_symmetry.space_group_name_H-M   'P 1'
#
loop_
_entity.id
_entity.type
_entity.pdbx_description
1 polymer ?
#
loop_
_entity_poly.entity_id
_entity_poly.type
_entity_poly.pdbx_seq_one_letter_code
_entity_poly.pdbx_strand_id
1 'polypeptide(L)'
;MPRFEDSDFGVEATPPGARSPRDARGSTSGSLPIPSDAGNTVQIPATRSSISDAAQFMHNLSLSPSMRDRRGSRNSFGTSLPIPRSPRVSRLSSVRMADASSVSRDLLASQVQDMSKEKVAAAKDMAFAFDIDGVLAHGNHAIPEAKEALKMLNGDNELGIKIPYILLTNGGGKTEAARCEQLSEVLEVPISTDQFIQSHTPMQALSEYYETVLVCGGEGQKIREVAENYGFKNVVHPKDIVAWDPTISPWRNFTDEDRAEAKPRDFSKVKFDAILVFADSRDYATDMQIIIDLLLAEDGRLLTRAKDPVASRIPIYFSQGDHLMPTDHKGPPRLTQGLFRISIEAQYKALTGVDLERVVYGKPERATYTYADEVLKAWMEEIHNENRLPKNVYMVGDNPQSDIVGGNMYGWNTCLVRTGVFQGGDNDENNPANFGVFPNVLEAVKAAVRKELGQEFKFKWNPKVNPVTHGDGSSAIE
;
A
#
# COMPACT_ATOMS: atom_id res chain seq x y z
N MET A 1 2.10 -10.31 37.34
CA MET A 1 3.39 -10.60 36.70
C MET A 1 4.45 -9.70 37.29
N PRO A 2 5.73 -10.14 37.38
CA PRO A 2 6.84 -9.26 37.72
C PRO A 2 6.97 -8.11 36.69
N ARG A 3 7.51 -6.97 37.14
CA ARG A 3 8.02 -5.93 36.24
C ARG A 3 9.42 -6.35 35.75
N PHE A 4 9.87 -5.79 34.63
CA PHE A 4 11.30 -5.81 34.29
C PHE A 4 12.06 -4.98 35.35
N GLU A 5 13.27 -5.41 35.70
CA GLU A 5 14.15 -4.71 36.65
C GLU A 5 15.09 -3.76 35.90
N ASP A 6 15.69 -2.79 36.61
CA ASP A 6 16.56 -1.78 35.98
C ASP A 6 17.78 -2.38 35.24
N SER A 7 18.15 -3.62 35.56
CA SER A 7 19.18 -4.42 34.87
C SER A 7 18.78 -4.90 33.48
N ASP A 8 17.48 -4.93 33.15
CA ASP A 8 16.97 -5.54 31.91
C ASP A 8 17.04 -4.56 30.72
N PHE A 9 17.16 -3.25 30.97
CA PHE A 9 17.16 -2.19 29.96
C PHE A 9 18.53 -2.00 29.26
N GLY A 10 19.20 -3.08 28.91
CA GLY A 10 20.59 -3.13 28.42
C GLY A 10 20.84 -2.55 27.02
N VAL A 11 20.50 -1.28 26.78
CA VAL A 11 20.76 -0.54 25.54
C VAL A 11 21.27 0.86 25.87
N GLU A 12 22.32 1.33 25.18
CA GLU A 12 22.83 2.69 25.37
C GLU A 12 21.76 3.74 25.03
N ALA A 13 21.61 4.74 25.89
CA ALA A 13 20.72 5.87 25.63
C ALA A 13 21.20 6.66 24.40
N THR A 14 20.25 7.15 23.60
CA THR A 14 20.54 7.99 22.43
C THR A 14 21.50 9.12 22.82
N PRO A 15 22.65 9.30 22.13
CA PRO A 15 23.66 10.26 22.54
C PRO A 15 23.08 11.67 22.69
N PRO A 16 23.35 12.38 23.81
CA PRO A 16 22.83 13.73 24.04
C PRO A 16 23.45 14.69 23.02
N GLY A 17 22.70 14.97 21.95
CA GLY A 17 23.18 15.74 20.80
C GLY A 17 22.75 15.22 19.42
N ALA A 18 22.04 14.09 19.33
CA ALA A 18 21.36 13.67 18.10
C ALA A 18 20.29 14.71 17.72
N ARG A 19 20.64 15.64 16.81
CA ARG A 19 19.72 16.67 16.31
C ARG A 19 18.80 16.07 15.25
N SER A 20 17.51 16.10 15.51
CA SER A 20 16.51 15.90 14.47
C SER A 20 16.61 17.10 13.50
N PRO A 21 16.41 16.93 12.18
CA PRO A 21 16.35 18.06 11.25
C PRO A 21 15.30 19.13 11.63
N ARG A 22 14.31 18.74 12.45
CA ARG A 22 13.30 19.63 13.05
C ARG A 22 13.88 20.62 14.06
N ASP A 23 14.97 20.28 14.76
CA ASP A 23 15.57 21.14 15.81
C ASP A 23 16.26 22.40 15.24
N ALA A 24 16.36 22.52 13.91
CA ALA A 24 17.02 23.62 13.22
C ALA A 24 16.10 24.78 12.78
N ARG A 25 14.77 24.67 12.91
CA ARG A 25 13.83 25.72 12.46
C ARG A 25 12.67 25.92 13.44
N GLY A 26 12.42 27.16 13.84
CA GLY A 26 11.27 27.52 14.67
C GLY A 26 9.95 27.30 13.91
N SER A 27 8.95 26.76 14.62
CA SER A 27 7.60 26.58 14.09
C SER A 27 6.95 27.95 13.83
N THR A 28 6.91 28.36 12.57
CA THR A 28 6.06 29.45 12.07
C THR A 28 5.02 28.87 11.13
N SER A 29 3.74 29.15 11.43
CA SER A 29 2.53 28.68 10.73
C SER A 29 2.34 27.15 10.63
N GLY A 30 1.73 26.55 11.66
CA GLY A 30 0.59 25.62 11.55
C GLY A 30 0.64 24.34 10.69
N SER A 31 1.76 24.01 10.07
CA SER A 31 1.94 22.87 9.16
C SER A 31 2.87 21.82 9.76
N LEU A 32 2.64 20.52 9.49
CA LEU A 32 3.62 19.48 9.81
C LEU A 32 4.98 19.76 9.11
N PRO A 33 6.09 19.90 9.85
CA PRO A 33 7.39 20.12 9.24
C PRO A 33 7.96 18.81 8.70
N ILE A 34 7.85 18.60 7.37
CA ILE A 34 8.70 17.64 6.67
C ILE A 34 9.98 18.36 6.22
N PRO A 35 11.19 17.90 6.63
CA PRO A 35 12.44 18.55 6.27
C PRO A 35 12.66 18.64 4.75
N SER A 36 13.22 19.76 4.28
CA SER A 36 13.29 20.08 2.84
C SER A 36 14.41 19.41 2.04
N ASP A 37 15.36 18.74 2.70
CA ASP A 37 16.73 18.55 2.18
C ASP A 37 17.12 17.10 1.83
N ALA A 38 16.17 16.15 1.76
CA ALA A 38 16.48 14.79 1.34
C ALA A 38 16.55 14.67 -0.19
N GLY A 39 17.74 14.40 -0.74
CA GLY A 39 18.00 14.36 -2.18
C GLY A 39 17.34 13.19 -2.93
N ASN A 40 16.83 12.18 -2.21
CA ASN A 40 16.31 10.94 -2.77
C ASN A 40 14.78 10.89 -2.85
N THR A 41 14.06 11.96 -2.48
CA THR A 41 12.59 11.95 -2.44
C THR A 41 11.95 12.87 -3.49
N VAL A 42 10.79 12.46 -3.98
CA VAL A 42 9.86 13.29 -4.77
C VAL A 42 8.87 13.91 -3.79
N GLN A 43 8.75 15.23 -3.82
CA GLN A 43 7.79 15.98 -3.01
C GLN A 43 6.45 16.09 -3.77
N ILE A 44 5.40 15.46 -3.24
CA ILE A 44 4.05 15.58 -3.81
C ILE A 44 3.24 16.61 -3.00
N PRO A 45 2.71 17.68 -3.65
CA PRO A 45 1.83 18.64 -2.98
C PRO A 45 0.50 17.96 -2.59
N ALA A 46 0.02 18.27 -1.39
CA ALA A 46 -0.90 17.40 -0.68
C ALA A 46 -2.42 17.61 -1.02
N THR A 47 -3.26 16.62 -0.62
CA THR A 47 -4.62 16.35 -1.15
C THR A 47 -5.88 16.56 -0.27
N ARG A 48 -5.96 16.29 1.05
CA ARG A 48 -7.26 16.28 1.80
C ARG A 48 -7.37 17.24 2.99
N SER A 49 -8.54 17.91 3.11
CA SER A 49 -8.70 19.14 3.92
C SER A 49 -8.28 18.93 5.37
N SER A 50 -7.73 19.97 6.03
CA SER A 50 -7.35 19.93 7.46
C SER A 50 -8.52 19.78 8.45
N ILE A 51 -9.72 19.44 7.97
CA ILE A 51 -10.90 19.24 8.80
C ILE A 51 -11.03 17.73 8.95
N SER A 52 -11.15 17.27 10.19
CA SER A 52 -11.26 15.84 10.50
C SER A 52 -12.47 15.21 9.82
N ASP A 53 -12.30 14.01 9.27
CA ASP A 53 -13.41 13.22 8.74
C ASP A 53 -14.40 12.88 9.87
N ALA A 54 -13.93 12.72 11.12
CA ALA A 54 -14.77 12.56 12.31
C ALA A 54 -15.77 13.72 12.51
N ALA A 55 -15.50 14.92 12.00
CA ALA A 55 -16.45 16.04 12.08
C ALA A 55 -17.76 15.78 11.31
N GLN A 56 -17.74 14.92 10.29
CA GLN A 56 -18.94 14.50 9.54
C GLN A 56 -19.77 13.48 10.32
N PHE A 57 -19.15 12.73 11.23
CA PHE A 57 -19.79 11.68 12.03
C PHE A 57 -20.24 12.18 13.41
N MET A 58 -19.65 13.27 13.92
CA MET A 58 -20.03 13.89 15.20
C MET A 58 -21.18 14.91 15.04
N HIS A 59 -22.41 14.38 14.90
CA HIS A 59 -23.69 15.10 14.95
C HIS A 59 -23.83 16.38 14.08
N ASN A 60 -23.79 16.18 12.76
CA ASN A 60 -24.93 16.59 11.92
C ASN A 60 -25.16 15.51 10.85
N LEU A 61 -26.41 15.19 10.54
CA LEU A 61 -26.76 14.00 9.76
C LEU A 61 -26.30 14.10 8.30
N SER A 62 -25.52 13.10 7.87
CA SER A 62 -25.29 12.68 6.47
C SER A 62 -24.63 13.68 5.50
N LEU A 63 -23.36 13.44 5.20
CA LEU A 63 -22.83 13.55 3.83
C LEU A 63 -21.80 12.44 3.58
N SER A 64 -22.17 11.40 2.83
CA SER A 64 -21.22 10.43 2.29
C SER A 64 -20.44 11.03 1.11
N PRO A 65 -19.15 10.72 0.91
CA PRO A 65 -18.40 11.23 -0.25
C PRO A 65 -18.96 10.68 -1.57
N SER A 66 -19.31 11.58 -2.50
CA SER A 66 -19.84 11.28 -3.84
C SER A 66 -19.05 12.03 -4.93
N MET A 67 -18.90 11.45 -6.14
CA MET A 67 -18.38 12.20 -7.29
C MET A 67 -19.41 13.17 -7.90
N ARG A 68 -20.69 13.09 -7.51
CA ARG A 68 -21.74 14.04 -7.94
C ARG A 68 -21.53 15.42 -7.31
N ASP A 69 -21.09 15.47 -6.06
CA ASP A 69 -20.88 16.71 -5.30
C ASP A 69 -19.47 17.26 -5.50
N ARG A 70 -19.21 17.85 -6.67
CA ARG A 70 -17.91 18.45 -7.00
C ARG A 70 -17.48 19.54 -6.01
N ARG A 71 -16.53 19.21 -5.14
CA ARG A 71 -15.51 20.14 -4.61
C ARG A 71 -14.14 19.48 -4.63
N GLY A 72 -13.15 20.15 -5.21
CA GLY A 72 -11.81 19.61 -5.39
C GLY A 72 -11.04 19.37 -4.08
N SER A 73 -10.22 18.31 -4.08
CA SER A 73 -9.17 18.01 -3.11
C SER A 73 -8.29 19.24 -2.79
N ARG A 74 -7.91 19.43 -1.52
CA ARG A 74 -7.05 20.49 -0.94
C ARG A 74 -6.54 19.95 0.40
N ASN A 75 -5.27 20.11 0.81
CA ASN A 75 -4.79 19.49 2.07
C ASN A 75 -4.98 20.30 3.37
N SER A 76 -4.45 19.79 4.48
CA SER A 76 -3.76 20.64 5.45
C SER A 76 -2.55 21.33 4.82
N PHE A 77 -2.50 22.65 4.95
CA PHE A 77 -1.54 23.49 4.24
C PHE A 77 -0.10 23.24 4.70
N GLY A 78 0.83 23.18 3.75
CA GLY A 78 2.27 23.36 4.00
C GLY A 78 3.17 22.13 3.82
N THR A 79 2.60 20.92 3.80
CA THR A 79 3.40 19.69 3.90
C THR A 79 3.53 18.95 2.56
N SER A 80 4.76 18.75 2.07
CA SER A 80 5.04 17.95 0.88
C SER A 80 5.27 16.49 1.22
N LEU A 81 4.52 15.57 0.62
CA LEU A 81 4.65 14.13 0.87
C LEU A 81 5.93 13.59 0.20
N PRO A 82 6.88 12.99 0.94
CA PRO A 82 8.05 12.38 0.36
C PRO A 82 7.71 10.98 -0.18
N ILE A 83 8.16 10.71 -1.39
CA ILE A 83 8.08 9.40 -2.07
C ILE A 83 9.49 9.03 -2.56
N PRO A 84 9.92 7.76 -2.49
CA PRO A 84 11.23 7.35 -3.02
C PRO A 84 11.39 7.69 -4.52
N ARG A 85 12.56 8.21 -4.93
CA ARG A 85 12.88 8.49 -6.35
C ARG A 85 13.20 7.24 -7.18
N SER A 86 13.39 6.09 -6.55
CA SER A 86 13.56 4.80 -7.23
C SER A 86 12.94 3.69 -6.39
N PRO A 87 12.39 2.63 -7.03
CA PRO A 87 12.16 1.38 -6.33
C PRO A 87 13.49 0.77 -5.84
N ARG A 88 13.35 -0.24 -4.98
CA ARG A 88 14.41 -0.84 -4.15
C ARG A 88 15.62 -1.26 -5.00
N VAL A 89 16.85 -1.00 -4.51
CA VAL A 89 18.08 -1.47 -5.18
C VAL A 89 18.09 -3.00 -5.19
N SER A 90 17.92 -3.61 -6.36
CA SER A 90 17.83 -5.06 -6.47
C SER A 90 19.18 -5.72 -6.09
N ARG A 91 19.09 -6.80 -5.32
CA ARG A 91 20.19 -7.77 -5.20
C ARG A 91 19.80 -8.99 -6.01
N LEU A 92 20.55 -9.21 -7.10
CA LEU A 92 20.37 -10.31 -8.05
C LEU A 92 20.10 -11.66 -7.37
N SER A 93 18.85 -12.10 -7.45
CA SER A 93 18.43 -13.49 -7.31
C SER A 93 17.20 -13.67 -8.22
N SER A 94 17.10 -14.67 -9.08
CA SER A 94 17.77 -15.97 -9.11
C SER A 94 18.10 -16.41 -10.54
N VAL A 95 19.27 -17.03 -10.74
CA VAL A 95 19.54 -17.80 -11.97
C VAL A 95 18.70 -19.07 -11.90
N ARG A 96 17.54 -19.08 -12.57
CA ARG A 96 16.79 -20.31 -12.81
C ARG A 96 17.53 -21.13 -13.87
N MET A 97 17.83 -22.38 -13.55
CA MET A 97 18.21 -23.37 -14.57
C MET A 97 16.99 -23.63 -15.45
N ALA A 98 17.01 -23.12 -16.67
CA ALA A 98 15.95 -23.34 -17.64
C ALA A 98 15.93 -24.81 -18.07
N ASP A 99 14.76 -25.44 -17.99
CA ASP A 99 14.56 -26.78 -18.53
C ASP A 99 14.53 -26.73 -20.07
N ALA A 100 14.88 -27.83 -20.73
CA ALA A 100 14.88 -27.92 -22.19
C ALA A 100 13.49 -27.63 -22.79
N SER A 101 12.41 -27.93 -22.05
CA SER A 101 11.04 -27.58 -22.42
C SER A 101 10.77 -26.06 -22.43
N SER A 102 11.33 -25.29 -21.48
CA SER A 102 11.17 -23.84 -21.45
C SER A 102 11.96 -23.15 -22.56
N VAL A 103 13.19 -23.60 -22.85
CA VAL A 103 14.01 -23.04 -23.95
C VAL A 103 13.29 -23.18 -25.30
N SER A 104 12.62 -24.30 -25.54
CA SER A 104 11.79 -24.52 -26.75
C SER A 104 10.60 -23.55 -26.83
N ARG A 105 9.92 -23.30 -25.70
CA ARG A 105 8.82 -22.32 -25.62
C ARG A 105 9.30 -20.90 -25.93
N ASP A 106 10.41 -20.48 -25.34
CA ASP A 106 10.91 -19.11 -25.48
C ASP A 106 11.37 -18.82 -26.92
N LEU A 107 11.96 -19.81 -27.60
CA LEU A 107 12.29 -19.73 -29.03
C LEU A 107 11.05 -19.62 -29.92
N LEU A 108 10.00 -20.40 -29.67
CA LEU A 108 8.74 -20.27 -30.41
C LEU A 108 8.02 -18.94 -30.11
N ALA A 109 8.05 -18.48 -28.86
CA ALA A 109 7.45 -17.21 -28.45
C ALA A 109 8.13 -16.01 -29.13
N SER A 110 9.47 -15.98 -29.17
CA SER A 110 10.21 -14.93 -29.89
C SER A 110 9.87 -14.88 -31.39
N GLN A 111 9.75 -16.04 -32.07
CA GLN A 111 9.32 -16.09 -33.47
C GLN A 111 7.89 -15.56 -33.68
N VAL A 112 6.95 -15.92 -32.81
CA VAL A 112 5.56 -15.39 -32.87
C VAL A 112 5.53 -13.88 -32.61
N GLN A 113 6.36 -13.38 -31.69
CA GLN A 113 6.49 -11.96 -31.39
C GLN A 113 7.08 -11.17 -32.56
N ASP A 114 8.11 -11.71 -33.23
CA ASP A 114 8.70 -11.12 -34.44
C ASP A 114 7.73 -11.02 -35.62
N MET A 115 6.79 -11.96 -35.73
CA MET A 115 5.70 -11.91 -36.72
C MET A 115 4.56 -10.96 -36.31
N SER A 116 4.43 -10.64 -35.03
CA SER A 116 3.26 -9.95 -34.44
C SER A 116 3.62 -8.58 -33.84
N LYS A 117 4.58 -7.85 -34.42
CA LYS A 117 5.21 -6.65 -33.84
C LYS A 117 4.23 -5.59 -33.35
N GLU A 118 3.14 -5.34 -34.08
CA GLU A 118 2.11 -4.38 -33.67
C GLU A 118 1.35 -4.83 -32.41
N LYS A 119 0.94 -6.10 -32.33
CA LYS A 119 0.33 -6.67 -31.12
C LYS A 119 1.30 -6.68 -29.94
N VAL A 120 2.58 -6.96 -30.19
CA VAL A 120 3.64 -6.91 -29.15
C VAL A 120 3.81 -5.49 -28.61
N ALA A 121 3.87 -4.48 -29.49
CA ALA A 121 3.95 -3.09 -29.07
C ALA A 121 2.72 -2.67 -28.26
N ALA A 122 1.51 -3.04 -28.69
CA ALA A 122 0.28 -2.79 -27.94
C ALA A 122 0.24 -3.54 -26.58
N ALA A 123 0.71 -4.79 -26.53
CA ALA A 123 0.77 -5.57 -25.29
C ALA A 123 1.72 -4.96 -24.25
N LYS A 124 2.82 -4.36 -24.71
CA LYS A 124 3.77 -3.57 -23.90
C LYS A 124 3.28 -2.14 -23.59
N ASP A 125 2.18 -1.68 -24.19
CA ASP A 125 1.64 -0.32 -23.98
C ASP A 125 0.34 -0.32 -23.16
N MET A 126 -0.07 -1.48 -22.66
CA MET A 126 -1.06 -1.64 -21.59
C MET A 126 -0.42 -2.24 -20.34
N ALA A 127 -1.03 -2.00 -19.17
CA ALA A 127 -0.64 -2.62 -17.91
C ALA A 127 -1.84 -2.78 -16.96
N PHE A 128 -1.67 -3.62 -15.93
CA PHE A 128 -2.65 -3.78 -14.87
C PHE A 128 -2.10 -3.37 -13.50
N ALA A 129 -2.94 -2.77 -12.67
CA ALA A 129 -2.69 -2.59 -11.24
C ALA A 129 -3.81 -3.31 -10.49
N PHE A 130 -3.48 -4.40 -9.80
CA PHE A 130 -4.46 -5.21 -9.08
C PHE A 130 -4.48 -4.84 -7.59
N ASP A 131 -5.65 -4.61 -7.01
CA ASP A 131 -5.82 -4.91 -5.59
C ASP A 131 -5.74 -6.43 -5.35
N ILE A 132 -5.70 -6.86 -4.09
CA ILE A 132 -5.54 -8.25 -3.68
C ILE A 132 -6.79 -8.77 -2.99
N ASP A 133 -7.25 -8.08 -1.95
CA ASP A 133 -8.25 -8.61 -1.02
C ASP A 133 -9.64 -8.35 -1.60
N GLY A 134 -10.31 -9.40 -2.11
CA GLY A 134 -11.54 -9.29 -2.89
C GLY A 134 -11.33 -9.23 -4.41
N VAL A 135 -10.09 -9.24 -4.90
CA VAL A 135 -9.76 -9.26 -6.34
C VAL A 135 -8.95 -10.48 -6.75
N LEU A 136 -7.87 -10.77 -6.03
CA LEU A 136 -6.99 -11.93 -6.26
C LEU A 136 -7.16 -13.02 -5.20
N ALA A 137 -7.50 -12.65 -3.97
CA ALA A 137 -7.69 -13.57 -2.85
C ALA A 137 -8.75 -13.07 -1.85
N HIS A 138 -9.31 -14.00 -1.09
CA HIS A 138 -9.95 -13.73 0.18
C HIS A 138 -9.03 -14.26 1.28
N GLY A 139 -8.48 -13.38 2.11
CA GLY A 139 -7.56 -13.78 3.19
C GLY A 139 -6.35 -14.55 2.66
N ASN A 140 -6.34 -15.87 2.88
CA ASN A 140 -5.29 -16.79 2.41
C ASN A 140 -5.75 -17.72 1.27
N HIS A 141 -6.94 -17.51 0.72
CA HIS A 141 -7.54 -18.33 -0.34
C HIS A 141 -7.63 -17.55 -1.66
N ALA A 142 -6.96 -18.04 -2.71
CA ALA A 142 -7.06 -17.44 -4.04
C ALA A 142 -8.50 -17.48 -4.57
N ILE A 143 -8.91 -16.40 -5.24
CA ILE A 143 -10.04 -16.42 -6.16
C ILE A 143 -9.61 -17.27 -7.37
N PRO A 144 -10.32 -18.34 -7.76
CA PRO A 144 -9.84 -19.29 -8.78
C PRO A 144 -9.47 -18.60 -10.11
N GLU A 145 -10.26 -17.62 -10.52
CA GLU A 145 -10.08 -16.84 -11.73
C GLU A 145 -8.81 -15.96 -11.71
N ALA A 146 -8.31 -15.59 -10.52
CA ALA A 146 -7.06 -14.85 -10.37
C ALA A 146 -5.85 -15.66 -10.87
N LYS A 147 -5.84 -16.98 -10.60
CA LYS A 147 -4.77 -17.88 -11.07
C LYS A 147 -4.69 -17.90 -12.59
N GLU A 148 -5.82 -18.06 -13.27
CA GLU A 148 -5.88 -18.07 -14.73
C GLU A 148 -5.55 -16.69 -15.32
N ALA A 149 -6.01 -15.60 -14.70
CA ALA A 149 -5.69 -14.24 -15.13
C ALA A 149 -4.19 -13.94 -15.05
N LEU A 150 -3.54 -14.29 -13.93
CA LEU A 150 -2.11 -14.06 -13.76
C LEU A 150 -1.26 -15.03 -14.60
N LYS A 151 -1.67 -16.29 -14.80
CA LYS A 151 -0.99 -17.22 -15.74
C LYS A 151 -0.98 -16.64 -17.17
N MET A 152 -2.12 -16.09 -17.61
CA MET A 152 -2.26 -15.41 -18.90
C MET A 152 -1.31 -14.21 -19.04
N LEU A 153 -1.28 -13.32 -18.03
CA LEU A 153 -0.40 -12.14 -18.03
C LEU A 153 1.09 -12.52 -17.91
N ASN A 154 1.44 -13.65 -17.29
CA ASN A 154 2.80 -14.18 -17.21
C ASN A 154 3.23 -15.00 -18.46
N GLY A 155 2.53 -14.87 -19.59
CA GLY A 155 2.94 -15.46 -20.87
C GLY A 155 2.15 -16.69 -21.32
N ASP A 156 1.13 -17.15 -20.61
CA ASP A 156 0.16 -18.13 -21.15
C ASP A 156 -0.88 -17.43 -22.04
N ASN A 157 -0.42 -16.84 -23.15
CA ASN A 157 -1.23 -16.11 -24.13
C ASN A 157 -0.67 -16.30 -25.55
N GLU A 158 -1.41 -15.83 -26.57
CA GLU A 158 -1.07 -15.97 -27.99
C GLU A 158 0.38 -15.61 -28.35
N LEU A 159 0.94 -14.58 -27.72
CA LEU A 159 2.27 -14.04 -28.03
C LEU A 159 3.38 -14.69 -27.19
N GLY A 160 3.04 -15.47 -26.16
CA GLY A 160 4.00 -15.94 -25.17
C GLY A 160 4.68 -14.83 -24.36
N ILE A 161 4.17 -13.59 -24.46
CA ILE A 161 4.79 -12.39 -23.86
C ILE A 161 4.22 -12.14 -22.46
N LYS A 162 5.05 -11.63 -21.54
CA LYS A 162 4.51 -11.05 -20.30
C LYS A 162 3.78 -9.75 -20.64
N ILE A 163 2.60 -9.56 -20.07
CA ILE A 163 1.91 -8.25 -20.05
C ILE A 163 2.17 -7.65 -18.67
N PRO A 164 2.69 -6.43 -18.56
CA PRO A 164 3.10 -5.84 -17.28
C PRO A 164 1.92 -5.71 -16.32
N TYR A 165 2.14 -6.07 -15.07
CA TYR A 165 1.22 -5.78 -13.99
C TYR A 165 1.97 -5.47 -12.70
N ILE A 166 1.32 -4.73 -11.82
CA ILE A 166 1.73 -4.52 -10.44
C ILE A 166 0.58 -4.91 -9.50
N LEU A 167 0.94 -5.21 -8.26
CA LEU A 167 0.02 -5.48 -7.17
C LEU A 167 0.04 -4.28 -6.22
N LEU A 168 -1.09 -3.60 -6.06
CA LEU A 168 -1.26 -2.37 -5.29
C LEU A 168 -2.35 -2.55 -4.25
N THR A 169 -1.96 -2.90 -3.02
CA THR A 169 -2.88 -3.23 -1.92
C THR A 169 -2.80 -2.21 -0.78
N ASN A 170 -3.95 -1.95 -0.14
CA ASN A 170 -3.99 -1.27 1.16
C ASN A 170 -3.70 -2.22 2.34
N GLY A 171 -3.64 -3.53 2.09
CA GLY A 171 -3.16 -4.53 3.06
C GLY A 171 -1.70 -4.31 3.47
N GLY A 172 -1.36 -4.75 4.68
CA GLY A 172 -0.06 -4.51 5.32
C GLY A 172 0.23 -5.51 6.44
N GLY A 173 1.34 -5.32 7.16
CA GLY A 173 1.65 -6.07 8.39
C GLY A 173 2.77 -7.12 8.29
N LYS A 174 3.36 -7.28 7.11
CA LYS A 174 4.51 -8.17 6.82
C LYS A 174 5.48 -7.45 5.88
N THR A 175 6.72 -7.92 5.78
CA THR A 175 7.67 -7.47 4.75
C THR A 175 7.18 -7.85 3.35
N GLU A 176 7.59 -7.08 2.33
CA GLU A 176 7.18 -7.36 0.94
C GLU A 176 7.60 -8.76 0.51
N ALA A 177 8.79 -9.22 0.92
CA ALA A 177 9.30 -10.54 0.59
C ALA A 177 8.39 -11.67 1.13
N ALA A 178 8.06 -11.63 2.43
CA ALA A 178 7.20 -12.63 3.05
C ALA A 178 5.76 -12.62 2.51
N ARG A 179 5.25 -11.45 2.07
CA ARG A 179 3.92 -11.37 1.44
C ARG A 179 3.95 -11.79 -0.03
N CYS A 180 5.02 -11.51 -0.78
CA CYS A 180 5.22 -11.99 -2.16
C CYS A 180 5.38 -13.51 -2.22
N GLU A 181 6.13 -14.10 -1.28
CA GLU A 181 6.25 -15.56 -1.14
C GLU A 181 4.88 -16.20 -0.90
N GLN A 182 4.14 -15.71 0.10
CA GLN A 182 2.79 -16.17 0.42
C GLN A 182 1.84 -16.04 -0.79
N LEU A 183 1.85 -14.90 -1.48
CA LEU A 183 1.00 -14.68 -2.65
C LEU A 183 1.41 -15.59 -3.82
N SER A 184 2.69 -15.88 -3.98
CA SER A 184 3.18 -16.76 -5.04
C SER A 184 2.70 -18.20 -4.87
N GLU A 185 2.70 -18.70 -3.63
CA GLU A 185 2.13 -20.00 -3.28
C GLU A 185 0.62 -20.02 -3.53
N VAL A 186 -0.10 -19.04 -2.97
CA VAL A 186 -1.58 -18.97 -3.04
C VAL A 186 -2.08 -18.84 -4.48
N LEU A 187 -1.41 -18.03 -5.32
CA LEU A 187 -1.82 -17.73 -6.70
C LEU A 187 -1.18 -18.64 -7.77
N GLU A 188 -0.27 -19.54 -7.40
CA GLU A 188 0.47 -20.44 -8.30
C GLU A 188 1.27 -19.71 -9.41
N VAL A 189 1.72 -18.49 -9.14
CA VAL A 189 2.51 -17.66 -10.08
C VAL A 189 3.61 -16.92 -9.32
N PRO A 190 4.81 -16.72 -9.89
CA PRO A 190 5.87 -15.98 -9.20
C PRO A 190 5.54 -14.49 -9.09
N ILE A 191 5.51 -13.96 -7.87
CA ILE A 191 5.36 -12.52 -7.59
C ILE A 191 6.71 -11.95 -7.13
N SER A 192 7.27 -10.98 -7.87
CA SER A 192 8.45 -10.23 -7.39
C SER A 192 8.04 -9.13 -6.41
N THR A 193 8.94 -8.79 -5.48
CA THR A 193 8.84 -7.57 -4.66
C THR A 193 8.85 -6.30 -5.51
N ASP A 194 9.45 -6.37 -6.70
CA ASP A 194 9.65 -5.20 -7.58
C ASP A 194 8.39 -4.83 -8.38
N GLN A 195 7.32 -5.64 -8.26
CA GLN A 195 5.98 -5.36 -8.77
C GLN A 195 4.92 -5.30 -7.65
N PHE A 196 5.33 -5.19 -6.38
CA PHE A 196 4.43 -5.28 -5.22
C PHE A 196 4.51 -4.06 -4.31
N ILE A 197 3.35 -3.51 -3.96
CA ILE A 197 3.20 -2.29 -3.16
C ILE A 197 2.15 -2.56 -2.08
N GLN A 198 2.58 -2.45 -0.81
CA GLN A 198 1.71 -2.43 0.36
C GLN A 198 1.42 -0.99 0.80
N SER A 199 0.41 -0.81 1.63
CA SER A 199 0.04 0.50 2.22
C SER A 199 1.22 1.22 2.88
N HIS A 200 2.08 0.48 3.57
CA HIS A 200 3.27 1.01 4.25
C HIS A 200 4.52 1.14 3.37
N THR A 201 4.57 0.56 2.15
CA THR A 201 5.77 0.59 1.29
C THR A 201 6.23 2.01 0.91
N PRO A 202 5.34 2.98 0.57
CA PRO A 202 5.76 4.37 0.33
C PRO A 202 6.34 5.05 1.57
N MET A 203 5.95 4.61 2.78
CA MET A 203 6.38 5.19 4.05
C MET A 203 7.86 4.92 4.37
N GLN A 204 8.55 4.05 3.60
CA GLN A 204 9.99 3.85 3.71
C GLN A 204 10.78 5.15 3.54
N ALA A 205 10.30 6.11 2.74
CA ALA A 205 10.92 7.43 2.58
C ALA A 205 10.95 8.26 3.88
N LEU A 206 10.12 7.93 4.88
CA LEU A 206 10.09 8.64 6.16
C LEU A 206 11.30 8.29 7.06
N SER A 207 12.07 7.24 6.76
CA SER A 207 13.28 6.89 7.51
C SER A 207 14.43 7.87 7.31
N GLU A 208 14.45 8.62 6.20
CA GLU A 208 15.41 9.71 5.97
C GLU A 208 15.12 10.95 6.85
N TYR A 209 13.95 11.02 7.50
CA TYR A 209 13.48 12.21 8.22
C TYR A 209 13.30 12.06 9.74
N TYR A 210 13.06 10.82 10.22
CA TYR A 210 12.73 10.57 11.63
C TYR A 210 13.68 9.56 12.26
N GLU A 211 14.24 9.93 13.43
CA GLU A 211 15.26 9.16 14.14
C GLU A 211 14.60 8.14 15.08
N THR A 212 13.57 8.55 15.82
CA THR A 212 12.78 7.70 16.73
C THR A 212 11.30 7.72 16.39
N VAL A 213 10.74 6.55 16.11
CA VAL A 213 9.35 6.40 15.63
C VAL A 213 8.57 5.36 16.44
N LEU A 214 7.33 5.70 16.78
CA LEU A 214 6.35 4.69 17.23
C LEU A 214 5.75 4.05 15.99
N VAL A 215 5.84 2.73 15.86
CA VAL A 215 5.22 1.97 14.75
C VAL A 215 4.12 1.07 15.29
N CYS A 216 2.90 1.28 14.81
CA CYS A 216 1.68 0.61 15.28
C CYS A 216 1.11 -0.36 14.25
N GLY A 217 0.39 -1.37 14.75
CA GLY A 217 -0.34 -2.34 13.95
C GLY A 217 0.42 -3.64 13.63
N GLY A 218 -0.23 -4.54 12.88
CA GLY A 218 0.33 -5.83 12.49
C GLY A 218 -0.01 -6.97 13.46
N GLU A 219 0.65 -8.10 13.25
CA GLU A 219 0.53 -9.30 14.07
C GLU A 219 1.81 -9.50 14.89
N GLY A 220 1.68 -9.70 16.20
CA GLY A 220 2.83 -9.69 17.12
C GLY A 220 3.57 -8.36 17.04
N GLN A 221 4.91 -8.40 16.98
CA GLN A 221 5.72 -7.20 16.76
C GLN A 221 6.37 -7.15 15.36
N LYS A 222 5.88 -7.97 14.41
CA LYS A 222 6.44 -8.12 13.04
C LYS A 222 6.55 -6.80 12.28
N ILE A 223 5.70 -5.82 12.60
CA ILE A 223 5.74 -4.51 11.95
C ILE A 223 7.01 -3.70 12.26
N ARG A 224 7.67 -4.03 13.39
CA ARG A 224 8.98 -3.48 13.72
C ARG A 224 10.03 -3.89 12.69
N GLU A 225 10.05 -5.16 12.32
CA GLU A 225 10.98 -5.71 11.32
C GLU A 225 10.79 -5.00 9.96
N VAL A 226 9.55 -4.71 9.57
CA VAL A 226 9.24 -3.93 8.35
C VAL A 226 9.87 -2.53 8.41
N ALA A 227 9.74 -1.82 9.53
CA ALA A 227 10.33 -0.50 9.70
C ALA A 227 11.88 -0.55 9.81
N GLU A 228 12.44 -1.50 10.55
CA GLU A 228 13.89 -1.74 10.63
C GLU A 228 14.47 -2.02 9.21
N ASN A 229 13.77 -2.82 8.39
CA ASN A 229 14.13 -3.10 6.99
C ASN A 229 13.99 -1.88 6.04
N TYR A 230 13.12 -0.92 6.36
CA TYR A 230 13.02 0.37 5.64
C TYR A 230 14.09 1.39 6.09
N GLY A 231 14.98 1.02 7.02
CA GLY A 231 16.08 1.86 7.48
C GLY A 231 15.73 2.80 8.65
N PHE A 232 14.56 2.65 9.29
CA PHE A 232 14.28 3.38 10.53
C PHE A 232 15.21 2.88 11.65
N LYS A 233 15.87 3.80 12.35
CA LYS A 233 16.91 3.48 13.33
C LYS A 233 16.37 3.09 14.69
N ASN A 234 15.55 3.96 15.31
CA ASN A 234 15.00 3.72 16.64
C ASN A 234 13.50 3.42 16.55
N VAL A 235 13.18 2.19 16.13
CA VAL A 235 11.80 1.72 16.04
C VAL A 235 11.30 1.27 17.42
N VAL A 236 10.17 1.83 17.85
CA VAL A 236 9.45 1.48 19.07
C VAL A 236 8.10 0.88 18.70
N HIS A 237 7.73 -0.23 19.33
CA HIS A 237 6.41 -0.83 19.22
C HIS A 237 5.59 -0.50 20.50
N PRO A 238 4.26 -0.30 20.44
CA PRO A 238 3.41 -0.08 21.62
C PRO A 238 3.66 -1.06 22.78
N LYS A 239 3.96 -2.32 22.45
CA LYS A 239 4.28 -3.38 23.43
C LYS A 239 5.58 -3.14 24.21
N ASP A 240 6.54 -2.38 23.68
CA ASP A 240 7.75 -1.98 24.42
C ASP A 240 7.39 -1.06 25.60
N ILE A 241 6.50 -0.11 25.34
CA ILE A 241 6.09 0.91 26.31
C ILE A 241 5.23 0.25 27.39
N VAL A 242 4.36 -0.69 26.99
CA VAL A 242 3.60 -1.54 27.93
C VAL A 242 4.49 -2.46 28.77
N ALA A 243 5.58 -2.99 28.19
CA ALA A 243 6.55 -3.81 28.91
C ALA A 243 7.30 -2.99 29.98
N TRP A 244 7.65 -1.74 29.66
CA TRP A 244 8.26 -0.78 30.59
C TRP A 244 7.30 -0.29 31.68
N ASP A 245 6.15 0.28 31.31
CA ASP A 245 5.10 0.68 32.25
C ASP A 245 3.75 0.05 31.87
N PRO A 246 3.37 -1.06 32.52
CA PRO A 246 2.08 -1.70 32.31
C PRO A 246 0.88 -0.81 32.67
N THR A 247 1.06 0.30 33.40
CA THR A 247 -0.04 1.18 33.81
C THR A 247 -0.52 2.13 32.72
N ILE A 248 0.28 2.32 31.64
CA ILE A 248 -0.03 3.25 30.55
C ILE A 248 -1.33 2.89 29.79
N SER A 249 -1.67 1.60 29.70
CA SER A 249 -2.90 1.11 29.09
C SER A 249 -3.63 0.20 30.09
N PRO A 250 -4.77 0.64 30.67
CA PRO A 250 -5.49 -0.13 31.69
C PRO A 250 -6.20 -1.35 31.13
N TRP A 251 -6.52 -1.36 29.82
CA TRP A 251 -7.18 -2.46 29.11
C TRP A 251 -6.25 -3.22 28.17
N ARG A 252 -4.93 -3.08 28.35
CA ARG A 252 -3.93 -3.76 27.52
C ARG A 252 -4.17 -5.26 27.40
N ASN A 253 -3.90 -5.79 26.22
CA ASN A 253 -3.51 -7.19 26.07
C ASN A 253 -1.98 -7.25 26.11
N PHE A 254 -1.39 -8.19 26.84
CA PHE A 254 0.06 -8.36 26.91
C PHE A 254 0.39 -9.80 27.26
N THR A 255 0.73 -10.60 26.25
CA THR A 255 1.01 -12.04 26.39
C THR A 255 2.47 -12.31 26.76
N ASP A 256 2.82 -13.58 26.97
CA ASP A 256 4.22 -13.96 27.22
C ASP A 256 5.06 -13.89 25.92
N GLU A 257 4.43 -14.04 24.74
CA GLU A 257 5.05 -13.76 23.43
C GLU A 257 5.30 -12.26 23.24
N ASP A 258 4.31 -11.39 23.55
CA ASP A 258 4.51 -9.93 23.56
C ASP A 258 5.70 -9.55 24.47
N ARG A 259 5.84 -10.23 25.63
CA ARG A 259 6.95 -10.02 26.57
C ARG A 259 8.29 -10.47 26.00
N ALA A 260 8.34 -11.61 25.31
CA ALA A 260 9.58 -12.15 24.74
C ALA A 260 10.10 -11.33 23.55
N GLU A 261 9.21 -10.71 22.77
CA GLU A 261 9.56 -9.86 21.62
C GLU A 261 9.81 -8.38 22.01
N ALA A 262 9.34 -7.93 23.18
CA ALA A 262 9.45 -6.54 23.59
C ALA A 262 10.91 -6.10 23.82
N LYS A 263 11.22 -4.88 23.38
CA LYS A 263 12.48 -4.16 23.57
C LYS A 263 12.26 -2.94 24.49
N PRO A 264 11.89 -3.13 25.78
CA PRO A 264 11.60 -2.03 26.68
C PRO A 264 12.86 -1.21 26.98
N ARG A 265 12.66 0.07 27.29
CA ARG A 265 13.70 1.03 27.69
C ARG A 265 13.06 2.08 28.59
N ASP A 266 13.86 2.93 29.24
CA ASP A 266 13.32 4.05 30.02
C ASP A 266 12.70 5.13 29.10
N PHE A 267 11.42 4.96 28.77
CA PHE A 267 10.69 5.85 27.88
C PHE A 267 10.41 7.24 28.47
N SER A 268 10.66 7.47 29.77
CA SER A 268 10.64 8.85 30.32
C SER A 268 11.77 9.73 29.77
N LYS A 269 12.82 9.11 29.22
CA LYS A 269 13.98 9.79 28.61
C LYS A 269 13.95 9.80 27.08
N VAL A 270 12.90 9.23 26.46
CA VAL A 270 12.79 9.09 25.01
C VAL A 270 11.91 10.20 24.42
N LYS A 271 12.42 10.88 23.39
CA LYS A 271 11.62 11.73 22.50
C LYS A 271 11.25 10.92 21.27
N PHE A 272 9.97 10.92 20.92
CA PHE A 272 9.47 10.39 19.65
C PHE A 272 9.39 11.51 18.62
N ASP A 273 9.80 11.25 17.38
CA ASP A 273 9.73 12.22 16.27
C ASP A 273 8.42 12.10 15.47
N ALA A 274 7.89 10.88 15.32
CA ALA A 274 6.67 10.60 14.55
C ALA A 274 5.95 9.32 15.02
N ILE A 275 4.66 9.23 14.67
CA ILE A 275 3.81 8.04 14.83
C ILE A 275 3.47 7.48 13.44
N LEU A 276 3.73 6.18 13.23
CA LEU A 276 3.54 5.48 11.97
C LEU A 276 2.59 4.29 12.14
N VAL A 277 1.34 4.43 11.72
CA VAL A 277 0.35 3.35 11.75
C VAL A 277 0.46 2.56 10.46
N PHE A 278 1.27 1.50 10.45
CA PHE A 278 1.59 0.72 9.26
C PHE A 278 0.50 -0.30 8.89
N ALA A 279 -0.27 -0.82 9.85
CA ALA A 279 -1.31 -1.82 9.60
C ALA A 279 -2.45 -1.75 10.64
N ASP A 280 -3.49 -2.57 10.49
CA ASP A 280 -4.48 -2.80 11.55
C ASP A 280 -3.82 -3.47 12.77
N SER A 281 -4.15 -3.01 13.98
CA SER A 281 -3.66 -3.59 15.23
C SER A 281 -4.52 -4.76 15.72
N ARG A 282 -3.99 -5.47 16.73
CA ARG A 282 -4.70 -6.49 17.50
C ARG A 282 -4.93 -6.06 18.96
N ASP A 283 -4.45 -4.88 19.35
CA ASP A 283 -4.73 -4.24 20.64
C ASP A 283 -5.02 -2.75 20.45
N TYR A 284 -6.16 -2.45 19.83
CA TYR A 284 -6.55 -1.07 19.52
C TYR A 284 -6.73 -0.17 20.77
N ALA A 285 -7.03 -0.73 21.94
CA ALA A 285 -7.14 0.06 23.17
C ALA A 285 -5.78 0.64 23.59
N THR A 286 -4.74 -0.21 23.61
CA THR A 286 -3.36 0.21 23.89
C THR A 286 -2.83 1.19 22.85
N ASP A 287 -3.02 0.88 21.56
CA ASP A 287 -2.49 1.72 20.49
C ASP A 287 -3.16 3.11 20.48
N MET A 288 -4.50 3.19 20.66
CA MET A 288 -5.18 4.50 20.78
C MET A 288 -4.67 5.31 21.97
N GLN A 289 -4.52 4.68 23.15
CA GLN A 289 -4.08 5.37 24.35
C GLN A 289 -2.67 5.97 24.16
N ILE A 290 -1.71 5.17 23.73
CA ILE A 290 -0.32 5.62 23.52
C ILE A 290 -0.23 6.68 22.41
N ILE A 291 -1.00 6.53 21.32
CA ILE A 291 -1.06 7.54 20.25
C ILE A 291 -1.60 8.87 20.78
N ILE A 292 -2.69 8.85 21.56
CA ILE A 292 -3.28 10.07 22.13
C ILE A 292 -2.35 10.72 23.15
N ASP A 293 -1.64 9.94 23.98
CA ASP A 293 -0.66 10.48 24.92
C ASP A 293 0.49 11.18 24.20
N LEU A 294 1.04 10.59 23.13
CA LEU A 294 2.09 11.22 22.32
C LEU A 294 1.61 12.44 21.53
N LEU A 295 0.38 12.43 21.00
CA LEU A 295 -0.20 13.58 20.29
C LEU A 295 -0.49 14.77 21.21
N LEU A 296 -0.60 14.54 22.53
CA LEU A 296 -0.86 15.56 23.55
C LEU A 296 0.38 15.87 24.41
N ALA A 297 1.50 15.20 24.15
CA ALA A 297 2.78 15.38 24.82
C ALA A 297 3.51 16.68 24.44
N GLU A 298 4.43 17.09 25.30
CA GLU A 298 5.42 18.14 25.04
C GLU A 298 6.55 17.59 24.14
N ASP A 299 6.52 17.98 22.86
CA ASP A 299 7.49 17.60 21.82
C ASP A 299 7.82 16.09 21.83
N GLY A 300 6.75 15.26 21.81
CA GLY A 300 6.85 13.81 21.68
C GLY A 300 7.43 13.06 22.89
N ARG A 301 7.47 13.66 24.09
CA ARG A 301 7.96 13.01 25.31
C ARG A 301 6.84 12.38 26.13
N LEU A 302 6.87 11.07 26.35
CA LEU A 302 5.89 10.39 27.20
C LEU A 302 5.89 10.95 28.64
N LEU A 303 4.77 10.77 29.34
CA LEU A 303 4.48 11.32 30.68
C LEU A 303 4.38 12.85 30.78
N THR A 304 4.48 13.58 29.67
CA THR A 304 4.30 15.05 29.64
C THR A 304 2.94 15.45 29.08
N ARG A 305 2.56 16.73 29.23
CA ARG A 305 1.34 17.29 28.65
C ARG A 305 1.61 18.70 28.12
N ALA A 306 1.45 18.90 26.83
CA ALA A 306 1.65 20.20 26.20
C ALA A 306 0.60 21.22 26.67
N LYS A 307 1.04 22.45 26.95
CA LYS A 307 0.15 23.60 27.17
C LYS A 307 -0.60 24.00 25.89
N ASP A 308 0.06 23.83 24.75
CA ASP A 308 -0.51 23.96 23.41
C ASP A 308 -0.22 22.66 22.63
N PRO A 309 -1.17 21.69 22.63
CA PRO A 309 -1.03 20.45 21.87
C PRO A 309 -0.97 20.64 20.34
N VAL A 310 -1.43 21.78 19.82
CA VAL A 310 -1.42 22.06 18.37
C VAL A 310 -0.02 22.48 17.92
N ALA A 311 0.65 23.34 18.69
CA ALA A 311 2.03 23.75 18.42
C ALA A 311 3.07 22.66 18.74
N SER A 312 2.78 21.81 19.74
CA SER A 312 3.71 20.81 20.28
C SER A 312 3.69 19.45 19.58
N ARG A 313 2.62 19.11 18.84
CA ARG A 313 2.40 17.76 18.30
C ARG A 313 3.56 17.23 17.45
N ILE A 314 3.70 15.91 17.49
CA ILE A 314 4.47 15.14 16.50
C ILE A 314 3.54 14.71 15.35
N PRO A 315 4.04 14.57 14.12
CA PRO A 315 3.27 14.07 12.99
C PRO A 315 2.79 12.63 13.21
N ILE A 316 1.56 12.35 12.76
CA ILE A 316 1.00 11.00 12.66
C ILE A 316 0.69 10.66 11.21
N TYR A 317 1.10 9.45 10.82
CA TYR A 317 0.93 8.89 9.49
C TYR A 317 0.12 7.60 9.56
N PHE A 318 -0.81 7.43 8.64
CA PHE A 318 -1.58 6.21 8.44
C PHE A 318 -1.27 5.63 7.07
N SER A 319 -1.05 4.32 7.00
CA SER A 319 -0.70 3.65 5.76
C SER A 319 -1.86 3.55 4.76
N GLN A 320 -3.11 3.57 5.23
CA GLN A 320 -4.30 3.52 4.38
C GLN A 320 -5.52 4.25 4.99
N GLY A 321 -6.55 4.48 4.17
CA GLY A 321 -7.76 5.23 4.54
C GLY A 321 -9.08 4.47 4.42
N ASP A 322 -9.05 3.17 4.13
CA ASP A 322 -10.25 2.36 3.89
C ASP A 322 -11.08 2.19 5.15
N HIS A 323 -12.41 2.28 5.02
CA HIS A 323 -13.32 2.00 6.13
C HIS A 323 -13.60 0.50 6.27
N LEU A 324 -13.58 -0.24 5.16
CA LEU A 324 -14.00 -1.63 5.07
C LEU A 324 -12.98 -2.46 4.27
N MET A 325 -12.79 -3.71 4.68
CA MET A 325 -12.03 -4.74 3.94
C MET A 325 -12.83 -6.05 3.84
N PRO A 326 -12.74 -6.80 2.74
CA PRO A 326 -13.24 -8.17 2.66
C PRO A 326 -12.30 -9.11 3.42
N THR A 327 -12.84 -10.21 3.95
CA THR A 327 -12.08 -11.24 4.69
C THR A 327 -12.73 -12.61 4.46
N ASP A 328 -12.20 -13.68 5.07
CA ASP A 328 -12.81 -15.03 5.05
C ASP A 328 -14.19 -15.09 5.74
N HIS A 329 -14.63 -14.00 6.39
CA HIS A 329 -15.96 -13.89 6.96
C HIS A 329 -17.04 -13.77 5.87
N LYS A 330 -17.91 -14.78 5.77
CA LYS A 330 -19.02 -14.88 4.79
C LYS A 330 -20.13 -13.82 4.92
N GLY A 331 -20.05 -12.92 5.89
CA GLY A 331 -20.98 -11.80 6.08
C GLY A 331 -20.47 -10.51 5.45
N PRO A 332 -20.95 -9.33 5.90
CA PRO A 332 -20.48 -8.05 5.38
C PRO A 332 -18.97 -7.83 5.60
N PRO A 333 -18.32 -6.96 4.80
CA PRO A 333 -16.94 -6.50 5.03
C PRO A 333 -16.67 -6.07 6.47
N ARG A 334 -15.42 -6.19 6.91
CA ARG A 334 -14.96 -5.87 8.28
C ARG A 334 -14.37 -4.46 8.33
N LEU A 335 -14.44 -3.81 9.49
CA LEU A 335 -13.85 -2.49 9.69
C LEU A 335 -12.31 -2.59 9.64
N THR A 336 -11.64 -1.60 9.05
CA THR A 336 -10.16 -1.54 8.92
C THR A 336 -9.59 -0.16 9.32
N GLN A 337 -8.30 0.07 9.07
CA GLN A 337 -7.50 1.17 9.61
C GLN A 337 -8.13 2.57 9.42
N GLY A 338 -8.86 2.84 8.33
CA GLY A 338 -9.51 4.13 8.11
C GLY A 338 -10.55 4.52 9.19
N LEU A 339 -11.19 3.54 9.85
CA LEU A 339 -12.09 3.77 10.99
C LEU A 339 -11.36 3.81 12.35
N PHE A 340 -10.26 3.08 12.50
CA PHE A 340 -9.32 3.28 13.62
C PHE A 340 -8.76 4.70 13.63
N ARG A 341 -8.32 5.16 12.45
CA ARG A 341 -7.87 6.50 12.10
C ARG A 341 -8.92 7.58 12.44
N ILE A 342 -10.20 7.37 12.12
CA ILE A 342 -11.31 8.26 12.52
C ILE A 342 -11.53 8.26 14.05
N SER A 343 -11.39 7.11 14.69
CA SER A 343 -11.54 6.99 16.16
C SER A 343 -10.47 7.79 16.91
N ILE A 344 -9.23 7.84 16.41
CA ILE A 344 -8.16 8.67 16.97
C ILE A 344 -8.46 10.17 16.77
N GLU A 345 -8.95 10.59 15.60
CA GLU A 345 -9.34 12.00 15.41
C GLU A 345 -10.47 12.43 16.34
N ALA A 346 -11.49 11.58 16.52
CA ALA A 346 -12.61 11.87 17.41
C ALA A 346 -12.14 12.07 18.85
N GLN A 347 -11.22 11.21 19.33
CA GLN A 347 -10.59 11.35 20.65
C GLN A 347 -9.76 12.64 20.75
N TYR A 348 -8.88 12.91 19.78
CA TYR A 348 -8.05 14.13 19.78
C TYR A 348 -8.93 15.40 19.77
N LYS A 349 -9.98 15.43 18.95
CA LYS A 349 -10.92 16.55 18.87
C LYS A 349 -11.74 16.71 20.15
N ALA A 350 -12.18 15.63 20.77
CA ALA A 350 -12.89 15.69 22.05
C ALA A 350 -11.99 16.21 23.19
N LEU A 351 -10.68 15.93 23.15
CA LEU A 351 -9.71 16.33 24.17
C LEU A 351 -9.10 17.73 23.96
N THR A 352 -9.10 18.26 22.73
CA THR A 352 -8.46 19.54 22.38
C THR A 352 -9.40 20.61 21.82
N GLY A 353 -10.58 20.22 21.33
CA GLY A 353 -11.46 21.07 20.54
C GLY A 353 -11.02 21.29 19.09
N VAL A 354 -9.88 20.71 18.66
CA VAL A 354 -9.24 20.97 17.36
C VAL A 354 -9.19 19.70 16.52
N ASP A 355 -9.34 19.84 15.20
CA ASP A 355 -9.17 18.73 14.25
C ASP A 355 -7.71 18.24 14.23
N LEU A 356 -7.52 16.91 14.22
CA LEU A 356 -6.19 16.30 14.16
C LEU A 356 -5.59 16.47 12.77
N GLU A 357 -4.40 17.07 12.68
CA GLU A 357 -3.62 17.03 11.45
C GLU A 357 -2.89 15.68 11.34
N ARG A 358 -3.13 14.98 10.22
CA ARG A 358 -2.58 13.64 9.92
C ARG A 358 -2.22 13.54 8.45
N VAL A 359 -1.34 12.61 8.12
CA VAL A 359 -1.08 12.18 6.74
C VAL A 359 -1.65 10.78 6.54
N VAL A 360 -2.19 10.53 5.35
CA VAL A 360 -2.76 9.24 4.94
C VAL A 360 -2.09 8.83 3.62
N TYR A 361 -1.60 7.59 3.56
CA TYR A 361 -1.11 6.91 2.37
C TYR A 361 -2.18 5.91 1.87
N GLY A 362 -1.80 4.97 1.01
CA GLY A 362 -2.71 3.99 0.44
C GLY A 362 -3.63 4.60 -0.62
N LYS A 363 -4.45 3.76 -1.25
CA LYS A 363 -5.53 4.20 -2.13
C LYS A 363 -6.63 4.87 -1.28
N PRO A 364 -7.34 5.88 -1.80
CA PRO A 364 -7.27 6.46 -3.14
C PRO A 364 -6.22 7.60 -3.29
N GLU A 365 -5.25 7.76 -2.39
CA GLU A 365 -4.39 8.95 -2.37
C GLU A 365 -3.45 9.02 -3.57
N ARG A 366 -3.35 10.20 -4.19
CA ARG A 366 -2.49 10.45 -5.37
C ARG A 366 -1.05 10.01 -5.16
N ALA A 367 -0.52 10.17 -3.94
CA ALA A 367 0.84 9.76 -3.59
C ALA A 367 1.09 8.28 -3.92
N THR A 368 0.16 7.42 -3.54
CA THR A 368 0.21 5.97 -3.75
C THR A 368 0.25 5.60 -5.23
N TYR A 369 -0.57 6.25 -6.06
CA TYR A 369 -0.57 6.05 -7.51
C TYR A 369 0.69 6.61 -8.20
N THR A 370 1.25 7.72 -7.72
CA THR A 370 2.53 8.23 -8.25
C THR A 370 3.72 7.34 -7.88
N TYR A 371 3.71 6.72 -6.69
CA TYR A 371 4.70 5.66 -6.39
C TYR A 371 4.48 4.42 -7.26
N ALA A 372 3.21 4.05 -7.52
CA ALA A 372 2.87 2.94 -8.41
C ALA A 372 3.35 3.14 -9.86
N ASP A 373 3.34 4.36 -10.38
CA ASP A 373 3.97 4.70 -11.66
C ASP A 373 5.48 4.40 -11.66
N GLU A 374 6.23 4.78 -10.63
CA GLU A 374 7.69 4.53 -10.59
C GLU A 374 8.01 3.03 -10.47
N VAL A 375 7.20 2.28 -9.71
CA VAL A 375 7.30 0.81 -9.64
C VAL A 375 6.97 0.18 -11.00
N LEU A 376 5.91 0.65 -11.69
CA LEU A 376 5.54 0.14 -13.01
C LEU A 376 6.60 0.43 -14.08
N LYS A 377 7.24 1.61 -14.07
CA LYS A 377 8.37 1.93 -14.97
C LYS A 377 9.56 1.00 -14.76
N ALA A 378 9.96 0.77 -13.51
CA ALA A 378 11.07 -0.13 -13.21
C ALA A 378 10.73 -1.58 -13.55
N TRP A 379 9.48 -2.00 -13.33
CA TRP A 379 9.03 -3.34 -13.73
C TRP A 379 9.03 -3.51 -15.26
N MET A 380 8.63 -2.48 -16.01
CA MET A 380 8.77 -2.42 -17.48
C MET A 380 10.24 -2.48 -17.94
N GLU A 381 11.16 -1.86 -17.20
CA GLU A 381 12.59 -1.99 -17.45
C GLU A 381 13.07 -3.43 -17.20
N GLU A 382 12.68 -4.06 -16.09
CA GLU A 382 13.03 -5.44 -15.75
C GLU A 382 12.49 -6.47 -16.76
N ILE A 383 11.20 -6.41 -17.15
CA ILE A 383 10.58 -7.44 -17.99
C ILE A 383 10.67 -7.19 -19.50
N HIS A 384 10.91 -5.95 -19.92
CA HIS A 384 10.92 -5.55 -21.34
C HIS A 384 12.12 -4.69 -21.77
N ASN A 385 13.02 -4.30 -20.85
CA ASN A 385 14.13 -3.38 -21.10
C ASN A 385 13.65 -2.02 -21.65
N GLU A 386 12.50 -1.54 -21.15
CA GLU A 386 11.85 -0.28 -21.55
C GLU A 386 11.47 0.55 -20.31
N ASN A 387 12.31 1.52 -19.90
CA ASN A 387 11.97 2.45 -18.81
C ASN A 387 10.96 3.51 -19.30
N ARG A 388 9.67 3.16 -19.30
CA ARG A 388 8.54 4.05 -19.63
C ARG A 388 7.25 3.55 -18.97
N LEU A 389 6.27 4.45 -18.84
CA LEU A 389 4.90 4.06 -18.51
C LEU A 389 4.17 3.52 -19.76
N PRO A 390 3.45 2.40 -19.63
CA PRO A 390 2.42 1.99 -20.58
C PRO A 390 1.26 3.01 -20.60
N LYS A 391 0.74 3.36 -21.79
CA LYS A 391 -0.35 4.34 -21.89
C LYS A 391 -1.66 3.85 -21.26
N ASN A 392 -1.97 2.57 -21.40
CA ASN A 392 -3.26 1.99 -21.04
C ASN A 392 -3.16 1.19 -19.73
N VAL A 393 -3.07 1.88 -18.59
CA VAL A 393 -3.10 1.24 -17.26
C VAL A 393 -4.54 0.97 -16.82
N TYR A 394 -4.78 -0.22 -16.28
CA TYR A 394 -6.06 -0.72 -15.78
C TYR A 394 -5.98 -1.03 -14.28
N MET A 395 -6.57 -0.18 -13.44
CA MET A 395 -6.82 -0.50 -12.02
C MET A 395 -7.94 -1.52 -11.92
N VAL A 396 -7.68 -2.67 -11.32
CA VAL A 396 -8.69 -3.71 -11.04
C VAL A 396 -8.89 -3.81 -9.54
N GLY A 397 -10.10 -3.50 -9.08
CA GLY A 397 -10.42 -3.29 -7.68
C GLY A 397 -11.85 -3.70 -7.31
N ASP A 398 -12.10 -3.94 -6.03
CA ASP A 398 -13.40 -4.32 -5.49
C ASP A 398 -14.08 -3.17 -4.71
N ASN A 399 -13.34 -2.12 -4.37
CA ASN A 399 -13.78 -1.06 -3.48
C ASN A 399 -13.94 0.28 -4.23
N PRO A 400 -15.18 0.75 -4.46
CA PRO A 400 -15.43 2.01 -5.17
C PRO A 400 -14.81 3.24 -4.48
N GLN A 401 -14.71 3.24 -3.16
CA GLN A 401 -14.17 4.35 -2.36
C GLN A 401 -12.63 4.37 -2.30
N SER A 402 -11.96 3.36 -2.86
CA SER A 402 -10.50 3.21 -2.82
C SER A 402 -9.91 3.02 -4.22
N ASP A 403 -10.14 1.86 -4.84
CA ASP A 403 -9.53 1.51 -6.13
C ASP A 403 -10.08 2.36 -7.27
N ILE A 404 -11.41 2.48 -7.32
CA ILE A 404 -12.11 3.04 -8.47
C ILE A 404 -12.01 4.56 -8.45
N VAL A 405 -12.31 5.20 -7.32
CA VAL A 405 -12.13 6.65 -7.19
C VAL A 405 -10.65 7.05 -7.31
N GLY A 406 -9.72 6.25 -6.77
CA GLY A 406 -8.28 6.49 -6.91
C GLY A 406 -7.80 6.42 -8.36
N GLY A 407 -8.11 5.32 -9.06
CA GLY A 407 -7.76 5.16 -10.47
C GLY A 407 -8.41 6.21 -11.37
N ASN A 408 -9.70 6.53 -11.14
CA ASN A 408 -10.42 7.61 -11.84
C ASN A 408 -9.74 8.97 -11.64
N MET A 409 -9.40 9.32 -10.39
CA MET A 409 -8.73 10.60 -10.07
C MET A 409 -7.30 10.68 -10.62
N TYR A 410 -6.63 9.53 -10.78
CA TYR A 410 -5.30 9.48 -11.37
C TYR A 410 -5.32 9.51 -12.91
N GLY A 411 -6.42 9.09 -13.53
CA GLY A 411 -6.60 9.02 -14.99
C GLY A 411 -6.35 7.64 -15.60
N TRP A 412 -6.32 6.58 -14.78
CA TRP A 412 -6.25 5.19 -15.26
C TRP A 412 -7.63 4.67 -15.67
N ASN A 413 -7.65 3.63 -16.50
CA ASN A 413 -8.85 2.84 -16.73
C ASN A 413 -9.18 2.08 -15.43
N THR A 414 -10.46 1.94 -15.06
CA THR A 414 -10.86 1.27 -13.81
C THR A 414 -11.87 0.15 -14.06
N CYS A 415 -11.55 -1.04 -13.58
CA CYS A 415 -12.36 -2.25 -13.62
C CYS A 415 -12.86 -2.57 -12.20
N LEU A 416 -14.17 -2.50 -11.96
CA LEU A 416 -14.76 -2.88 -10.68
C LEU A 416 -15.19 -4.35 -10.71
N VAL A 417 -14.70 -5.17 -9.78
CA VAL A 417 -15.09 -6.59 -9.67
C VAL A 417 -16.13 -6.80 -8.58
N ARG A 418 -16.93 -7.88 -8.72
CA ARG A 418 -18.00 -8.23 -7.76
C ARG A 418 -17.58 -9.23 -6.68
N THR A 419 -16.28 -9.52 -6.59
CA THR A 419 -15.70 -10.53 -5.70
C THR A 419 -15.30 -9.97 -4.33
N GLY A 420 -15.77 -8.78 -3.92
CA GLY A 420 -15.31 -8.15 -2.66
C GLY A 420 -16.34 -7.25 -1.98
N VAL A 421 -15.95 -6.02 -1.66
CA VAL A 421 -16.76 -4.97 -1.03
C VAL A 421 -17.97 -4.62 -1.89
N PHE A 422 -17.76 -4.39 -3.18
CA PHE A 422 -18.84 -4.20 -4.15
C PHE A 422 -19.42 -5.55 -4.60
N GLN A 423 -20.74 -5.71 -4.50
CA GLN A 423 -21.42 -7.00 -4.80
C GLN A 423 -22.66 -6.85 -5.70
N GLY A 424 -23.18 -5.65 -5.97
CA GLY A 424 -24.49 -5.46 -6.62
C GLY A 424 -24.68 -4.11 -7.31
N GLY A 425 -25.73 -4.00 -8.13
CA GLY A 425 -25.98 -2.83 -9.00
C GLY A 425 -25.10 -2.84 -10.26
N ASP A 426 -25.52 -2.17 -11.34
CA ASP A 426 -24.79 -2.20 -12.62
C ASP A 426 -23.38 -1.58 -12.50
N ASN A 427 -23.26 -0.48 -11.77
CA ASN A 427 -22.02 0.19 -11.38
C ASN A 427 -22.25 0.95 -10.06
N ASP A 428 -21.19 1.39 -9.37
CA ASP A 428 -21.35 2.21 -8.16
C ASP A 428 -21.95 3.59 -8.51
N GLU A 429 -22.96 4.03 -7.75
CA GLU A 429 -23.67 5.28 -8.04
C GLU A 429 -22.81 6.53 -7.80
N ASN A 430 -21.85 6.44 -6.88
CA ASN A 430 -21.08 7.56 -6.37
C ASN A 430 -19.68 7.61 -6.98
N ASN A 431 -19.08 6.45 -7.24
CA ASN A 431 -17.72 6.26 -7.75
C ASN A 431 -17.71 5.24 -8.90
N PRO A 432 -18.47 5.46 -10.00
CA PRO A 432 -18.57 4.49 -11.10
C PRO A 432 -17.23 4.18 -11.74
N ALA A 433 -17.02 2.91 -12.07
CA ALA A 433 -15.88 2.44 -12.84
C ALA A 433 -15.98 2.91 -14.30
N ASN A 434 -14.92 3.54 -14.80
CA ASN A 434 -14.90 4.16 -16.14
C ASN A 434 -14.75 3.17 -17.30
N PHE A 435 -14.18 1.98 -17.08
CA PHE A 435 -13.99 0.98 -18.13
C PHE A 435 -15.07 -0.10 -18.08
N GLY A 436 -15.44 -0.55 -16.89
CA GLY A 436 -16.56 -1.48 -16.73
C GLY A 436 -16.62 -2.15 -15.37
N VAL A 437 -17.64 -2.99 -15.22
CA VAL A 437 -17.93 -3.76 -14.02
C VAL A 437 -18.02 -5.23 -14.39
N PHE A 438 -17.31 -6.08 -13.68
CA PHE A 438 -17.02 -7.45 -14.07
C PHE A 438 -17.37 -8.43 -12.95
N PRO A 439 -17.75 -9.68 -13.27
CA PRO A 439 -18.03 -10.69 -12.24
C PRO A 439 -16.79 -11.01 -11.40
N ASN A 440 -15.61 -11.05 -12.02
CA ASN A 440 -14.33 -11.39 -11.40
C ASN A 440 -13.15 -10.76 -12.17
N VAL A 441 -11.94 -10.92 -11.63
CA VAL A 441 -10.68 -10.40 -12.21
C VAL A 441 -10.37 -10.94 -13.62
N LEU A 442 -10.71 -12.18 -13.93
CA LEU A 442 -10.40 -12.79 -15.24
C LEU A 442 -11.20 -12.16 -16.37
N GLU A 443 -12.49 -11.88 -16.16
CA GLU A 443 -13.30 -11.20 -17.18
C GLU A 443 -12.92 -9.74 -17.34
N ALA A 444 -12.48 -9.06 -16.26
CA ALA A 444 -11.89 -7.71 -16.35
C ALA A 444 -10.62 -7.70 -17.22
N VAL A 445 -9.69 -8.63 -16.96
CA VAL A 445 -8.44 -8.78 -17.74
C VAL A 445 -8.74 -9.12 -19.20
N LYS A 446 -9.61 -10.09 -19.48
CA LYS A 446 -10.01 -10.43 -20.86
C LYS A 446 -10.64 -9.26 -21.60
N ALA A 447 -11.46 -8.44 -20.93
CA ALA A 447 -12.09 -7.27 -21.54
C ALA A 447 -11.06 -6.20 -21.92
N ALA A 448 -10.13 -5.88 -21.02
CA ALA A 448 -9.03 -4.96 -21.30
C ALA A 448 -8.13 -5.48 -22.44
N VAL A 449 -7.69 -6.75 -22.37
CA VAL A 449 -6.87 -7.37 -23.43
C VAL A 449 -7.59 -7.38 -24.78
N ARG A 450 -8.92 -7.60 -24.85
CA ARG A 450 -9.70 -7.49 -26.10
C ARG A 450 -9.79 -6.07 -26.65
N LYS A 451 -9.82 -5.06 -25.80
CA LYS A 451 -9.81 -3.65 -26.23
C LYS A 451 -8.46 -3.30 -26.86
N GLU A 452 -7.36 -3.74 -26.27
CA GLU A 452 -6.00 -3.36 -26.71
C GLU A 452 -5.42 -4.27 -27.82
N LEU A 453 -5.71 -5.58 -27.81
CA LEU A 453 -5.16 -6.57 -28.76
C LEU A 453 -6.18 -7.16 -29.74
N GLY A 454 -7.45 -6.75 -29.64
CA GLY A 454 -8.55 -7.18 -30.51
C GLY A 454 -9.31 -8.42 -30.01
N GLN A 455 -10.53 -8.59 -30.53
CA GLN A 455 -11.46 -9.65 -30.10
C GLN A 455 -10.96 -11.08 -30.39
N GLU A 456 -10.14 -11.22 -31.42
CA GLU A 456 -9.59 -12.51 -31.84
C GLU A 456 -8.41 -12.99 -31.00
N PHE A 457 -7.89 -12.19 -30.07
CA PHE A 457 -6.71 -12.54 -29.27
C PHE A 457 -6.91 -13.84 -28.46
N LYS A 458 -5.96 -14.77 -28.55
CA LYS A 458 -6.05 -16.07 -27.86
C LYS A 458 -5.42 -16.01 -26.46
N PHE A 459 -6.24 -16.30 -25.45
CA PHE A 459 -5.88 -16.19 -24.03
C PHE A 459 -5.11 -17.40 -23.45
N LYS A 460 -4.52 -18.25 -24.28
CA LYS A 460 -3.66 -19.37 -23.88
C LYS A 460 -2.55 -19.55 -24.91
N TRP A 461 -1.37 -19.97 -24.45
CA TRP A 461 -0.26 -20.34 -25.33
C TRP A 461 -0.61 -21.61 -26.12
N ASN A 462 -0.35 -21.61 -27.42
CA ASN A 462 -0.53 -22.78 -28.27
C ASN A 462 0.84 -23.38 -28.66
N PRO A 463 1.30 -24.47 -28.01
CA PRO A 463 2.59 -25.07 -28.28
C PRO A 463 2.69 -25.77 -29.65
N LYS A 464 1.60 -25.82 -30.43
CA LYS A 464 1.57 -26.35 -31.80
C LYS A 464 1.65 -25.27 -32.88
N VAL A 465 1.81 -23.99 -32.51
CA VAL A 465 2.05 -22.92 -33.49
C VAL A 465 3.38 -23.19 -34.17
N ASN A 466 3.33 -23.45 -35.47
CA ASN A 466 4.50 -23.45 -36.33
C ASN A 466 4.57 -22.09 -37.05
N PRO A 467 5.38 -21.13 -36.58
CA PRO A 467 5.46 -19.80 -37.17
C PRO A 467 5.95 -19.82 -38.63
N VAL A 468 6.63 -20.89 -39.07
CA VAL A 468 7.13 -21.03 -40.44
C VAL A 468 6.02 -21.35 -41.46
N THR A 469 4.91 -21.98 -41.05
CA THR A 469 3.86 -22.48 -41.97
C THR A 469 2.56 -21.68 -41.94
N HIS A 470 2.46 -20.61 -41.15
CA HIS A 470 1.24 -19.79 -41.07
C HIS A 470 1.19 -18.61 -42.08
N GLY A 471 2.19 -18.48 -42.95
CA GLY A 471 2.27 -17.39 -43.95
C GLY A 471 1.55 -17.66 -45.28
N ASP A 472 1.55 -18.91 -45.77
CA ASP A 472 1.05 -19.26 -47.12
C ASP A 472 -0.30 -20.00 -47.06
N GLY A 473 -1.38 -19.23 -46.92
CA GLY A 473 -2.76 -19.73 -46.86
C GLY A 473 -3.74 -19.10 -47.85
N SER A 474 -3.32 -18.08 -48.61
CA SER A 474 -4.13 -17.53 -49.71
C SER A 474 -4.04 -18.43 -50.93
N SER A 475 -4.98 -19.38 -51.05
CA SER A 475 -5.14 -20.24 -52.22
C SER A 475 -5.36 -19.40 -53.49
N ALA A 476 -4.33 -19.33 -54.34
CA ALA A 476 -4.38 -18.73 -55.67
C ALA A 476 -4.46 -19.80 -56.77
N ILE A 477 -5.41 -20.73 -56.56
CA ILE A 477 -6.00 -21.68 -57.51
C ILE A 477 -7.45 -21.79 -56.99
N GLU A 478 -8.51 -21.56 -57.75
CA GLU A 478 -8.72 -21.78 -59.20
C GLU A 478 -9.31 -20.52 -59.91
#